data_AF-A0A6V8NIL6-F1
#
_entry.id   AF-A0A6V8NIL6-F1
#
_cell.length_a   1.000
_cell.length_b   1.000
_cell.length_c   1.000
_cell.angle_alpha   90.00
_cell.angle_beta   90.00
_cell.angle_gamma   90.00
#
_symmetry.space_group_name_H-M   'P 1'
#
loop_
_entity.id
_entity.type
_entity.pdbx_description
1 polymer ?
#
loop_
_entity_poly.entity_id
_entity_poly.type
_entity_poly.pdbx_seq_one_letter_code
_entity_poly.pdbx_strand_id
1 'polypeptide(L)' 'MRASDIPDITKLSTPEKILLVEDIWDSIVSDESVVSVPQSHMEELDRRLRRYESAPGTLLSLEELRTRIERRK' A
#
# COMPACT_ATOMS: atom_id res chain seq x y z
N MET A 1 -22.31 -4.27 2.97
CA MET A 1 -21.93 -4.61 4.34
C MET A 1 -21.03 -3.51 4.86
N ARG A 2 -21.41 -2.84 5.94
CA ARG A 2 -20.55 -1.90 6.67
C ARG A 2 -19.77 -2.67 7.72
N ALA A 3 -18.62 -2.14 8.12
CA ALA A 3 -17.85 -2.73 9.23
C ALA A 3 -18.74 -2.94 10.45
N SER A 4 -19.56 -1.95 10.82
CA SER A 4 -20.53 -2.01 11.93
C SER A 4 -21.55 -3.16 11.88
N ASP A 5 -21.74 -3.77 10.71
CA ASP A 5 -22.66 -4.91 10.55
C ASP A 5 -22.01 -6.24 10.96
N ILE A 6 -20.69 -6.25 11.18
CA ILE A 6 -19.91 -7.40 11.65
C ILE A 6 -20.07 -7.51 13.17
N PRO A 7 -20.56 -8.66 13.69
CA PRO A 7 -20.69 -8.88 15.13
C PRO A 7 -19.37 -8.60 15.86
N ASP A 8 -19.47 -7.99 17.05
CA ASP A 8 -18.35 -7.70 17.95
C ASP A 8 -17.26 -6.76 17.45
N ILE A 9 -17.29 -6.29 16.20
CA ILE A 9 -16.27 -5.37 15.67
C ILE A 9 -16.21 -4.04 16.42
N THR A 10 -17.35 -3.62 17.01
CA THR A 10 -17.45 -2.39 17.78
C THR A 10 -16.81 -2.53 19.16
N LYS A 11 -16.64 -3.75 19.66
CA LYS A 11 -15.97 -4.08 20.93
C LYS A 11 -14.44 -4.05 20.82
N LEU A 12 -13.91 -4.16 19.61
CA LEU A 12 -12.47 -4.06 19.37
C LEU A 12 -11.96 -2.64 19.65
N SER A 13 -10.85 -2.56 20.35
CA SER A 13 -10.04 -1.34 20.45
C SER A 13 -9.49 -0.94 19.08
N THR A 14 -9.02 0.31 18.96
CA THR A 14 -8.41 0.78 17.70
C THR A 14 -7.21 -0.07 17.27
N PRO A 15 -6.27 -0.47 18.16
CA PRO A 15 -5.19 -1.38 17.78
C PRO A 15 -5.67 -2.73 17.26
N GLU A 16 -6.65 -3.35 17.91
CA GLU A 16 -7.22 -4.64 17.45
C GLU A 16 -7.91 -4.52 16.10
N LYS A 17 -8.59 -3.40 15.83
CA LYS A 17 -9.18 -3.13 14.52
C LYS A 17 -8.11 -3.02 13.42
N ILE A 18 -6.97 -2.40 13.73
CA ILE A 18 -5.86 -2.29 12.77
C ILE A 18 -5.30 -3.68 12.45
N LEU A 19 -5.03 -4.50 13.47
CA LEU A 19 -4.55 -5.87 13.27
C LEU A 19 -5.56 -6.72 12.47
N LEU A 20 -6.85 -6.61 12.78
CA LEU A 20 -7.88 -7.32 12.02
C LEU A 20 -7.94 -6.87 10.55
N VAL A 21 -7.75 -5.58 10.28
CA VAL A 21 -7.70 -5.07 8.90
C VAL A 21 -6.49 -5.63 8.15
N GLU A 22 -5.34 -5.72 8.82
CA GLU A 22 -4.12 -6.33 8.28
C GLU A 22 -4.34 -7.81 7.96
N ASP A 23 -4.84 -8.61 8.91
CA ASP A 23 -5.13 -10.04 8.72
C ASP A 23 -6.11 -10.29 7.56
N ILE A 24 -7.17 -9.49 7.47
CA ILE A 24 -8.13 -9.58 6.36
C ILE A 24 -7.44 -9.24 5.05
N TRP A 25 -6.62 -8.19 5.01
CA TRP A 25 -5.91 -7.78 3.81
C TRP A 25 -4.95 -8.87 3.33
N ASP A 26 -4.18 -9.47 4.24
CA ASP A 26 -3.27 -10.58 3.93
C ASP A 26 -4.03 -11.79 3.40
N SER A 27 -5.20 -12.10 3.94
CA SER A 27 -6.04 -13.18 3.44
C SER A 27 -6.50 -12.95 1.99
N ILE A 28 -6.81 -11.71 1.61
CA ILE A 28 -7.23 -11.34 0.25
C ILE A 28 -6.04 -11.47 -0.71
N VAL A 29 -4.85 -11.00 -0.30
CA VAL A 29 -3.64 -11.04 -1.13
C VAL A 29 -3.12 -12.47 -1.32
N SER A 30 -3.38 -13.37 -0.37
CA SER A 30 -2.99 -14.78 -0.49
C SER A 30 -3.64 -15.53 -1.65
N ASP A 31 -4.73 -14.99 -2.22
CA ASP A 31 -5.39 -15.51 -3.41
C ASP A 31 -5.34 -14.50 -4.57
N GLU A 32 -4.16 -14.37 -5.18
CA GLU A 32 -3.91 -13.52 -6.34
C GLU A 32 -4.87 -13.78 -7.53
N SER A 33 -5.49 -14.96 -7.57
CA SER A 33 -6.42 -15.33 -8.65
C SER A 33 -7.76 -14.60 -8.56
N VAL A 34 -8.14 -14.10 -7.37
CA VAL A 34 -9.42 -13.41 -7.12
C VAL A 34 -9.41 -11.97 -7.64
N VAL A 35 -8.24 -11.32 -7.63
CA VAL A 35 -8.08 -9.95 -8.14
C VAL A 35 -6.81 -9.84 -8.98
N SER A 36 -6.92 -10.23 -10.24
CA SER A 36 -5.82 -10.07 -11.21
C SER A 36 -5.50 -8.58 -11.41
N VAL A 37 -4.20 -8.26 -11.40
CA VAL A 37 -3.73 -6.91 -11.75
C VAL A 37 -3.96 -6.68 -13.25
N PRO A 38 -4.73 -5.65 -13.65
CA PRO A 38 -4.95 -5.36 -15.06
C PRO A 38 -3.63 -5.10 -15.79
N GLN A 39 -3.49 -5.64 -16.99
CA GLN A 39 -2.31 -5.44 -17.83
C GLN A 39 -1.99 -3.94 -18.02
N SER A 40 -3.03 -3.10 -18.17
CA SER A 40 -2.88 -1.64 -18.31
C SER A 40 -2.24 -0.98 -17.09
N HIS A 41 -2.43 -1.53 -15.88
CA HIS A 41 -1.76 -1.03 -14.68
C HIS A 41 -0.28 -1.40 -14.68
N MET A 42 0.05 -2.63 -15.08
CA MET A 42 1.45 -3.07 -15.20
C MET A 42 2.19 -2.24 -16.25
N GLU A 43 1.59 -2.02 -17.42
CA GLU A 43 2.15 -1.19 -18.50
C GLU A 43 2.37 0.26 -18.05
N GLU A 44 1.46 0.82 -17.25
CA GLU A 44 1.62 2.16 -16.68
C GLU A 44 2.80 2.21 -15.69
N LEU A 45 2.94 1.21 -14.83
CA LEU A 45 4.05 1.10 -13.88
C LEU A 45 5.38 1.01 -14.62
N ASP A 46 5.47 0.14 -15.63
CA ASP A 46 6.67 0.01 -16.48
C ASP A 46 7.02 1.33 -17.18
N ARG A 47 6.02 2.03 -17.72
CA ARG A 47 6.22 3.34 -18.35
C ARG A 47 6.79 4.35 -17.36
N ARG A 48 6.26 4.41 -16.14
CA ARG A 48 6.73 5.33 -15.09
C ARG A 48 8.14 4.98 -14.62
N LEU A 49 8.43 3.69 -14.48
CA LEU A 49 9.74 3.21 -14.07
C LEU A 49 10.81 3.57 -15.11
N ARG A 50 10.57 3.29 -16.40
CA ARG A 50 11.50 3.66 -17.48
C ARG A 50 11.71 5.17 -17.55
N ARG A 51 10.66 5.97 -17.35
CA ARG A 51 10.77 7.42 -17.28
C ARG A 51 11.68 7.85 -16.13
N TYR A 52 11.51 7.27 -14.95
CA TYR A 52 12.37 7.52 -13.79
C TYR A 52 13.82 7.12 -14.07
N GLU A 53 14.09 5.94 -14.62
CA GLU A 53 15.44 5.47 -14.92
C GLU A 53 16.16 6.34 -15.96
N SER A 54 15.43 6.81 -16.98
CA SER A 54 15.99 7.67 -18.04
C SER A 54 16.24 9.11 -17.60
N ALA A 55 15.39 9.65 -16.70
CA ALA A 55 15.49 11.01 -16.20
C ALA A 55 14.80 11.11 -14.83
N PRO A 56 15.51 10.83 -13.73
CA PRO A 56 14.94 10.77 -12.37
C PRO A 56 14.28 12.07 -11.91
N GLY A 57 14.68 13.21 -12.50
CA GLY A 57 14.17 14.54 -12.13
C GLY A 57 14.49 14.87 -10.67
N THR A 58 13.49 15.35 -9.93
CA THR A 58 13.60 15.71 -8.50
C THR A 58 13.13 14.59 -7.56
N LEU A 59 12.99 13.37 -8.07
CA LEU A 59 12.58 12.23 -7.25
C LEU A 59 13.70 11.87 -6.28
N LEU A 60 13.31 11.47 -5.07
CA LEU A 60 14.23 11.04 -4.02
C LEU A 60 14.15 9.53 -3.91
N SER A 61 15.31 8.89 -3.78
CA SER A 61 15.40 7.57 -3.19
C SER A 61 14.84 7.60 -1.76
N LEU A 62 14.48 6.41 -1.24
CA LEU A 62 13.99 6.29 0.13
C LEU A 62 15.02 6.80 1.14
N GLU A 63 16.32 6.56 0.88
CA GLU A 63 17.42 7.03 1.72
C GLU A 63 17.54 8.56 1.70
N GLU A 64 17.46 9.19 0.53
CA GLU A 64 17.48 10.65 0.41
C GLU A 64 16.26 11.29 1.09
N LEU A 65 15.08 10.69 0.94
CA LEU A 65 13.87 11.13 1.62
C LEU A 65 14.04 11.07 3.14
N ARG A 66 14.53 9.94 3.65
CA ARG A 66 14.75 9.74 5.09
C ARG A 66 15.76 10.74 5.64
N THR A 67 16.90 10.90 4.97
CA THR A 67 17.94 11.88 5.31
C THR A 67 17.37 13.29 5.37
N ARG A 68 16.49 13.66 4.41
CA ARG A 68 15.88 14.98 4.36
C ARG A 68 14.87 15.23 5.48
N ILE A 69 14.13 14.21 5.90
CA ILE A 69 13.21 14.29 7.04
C ILE A 69 13.99 14.44 8.33
N GLU A 70 15.06 13.68 8.52
CA GLU A 70 15.91 13.73 9.71
C GLU A 70 16.61 15.09 9.86
N ARG A 71 17.07 15.70 8.77
CA ARG A 71 17.67 17.07 8.77
C ARG A 71 16.69 18.21 9.11
N ARG A 72 15.37 17.95 9.11
CA ARG A 72 14.34 18.95 9.45
C ARG A 72 13.93 18.92 10.93
N LYS A 73 14.38 17.91 11.68
CA LYS A 73 14.24 17.85 13.13
C LYS A 73 15.36 18.61 13.80
#